data_AF-A0A2T9WTF9-F1
#
_entry.id   AF-A0A2T9WTF9-F1
#
_cell.length_a   1.000
_cell.length_b   1.000
_cell.length_c   1.000
_cell.angle_alpha   90.00
_cell.angle_beta   90.00
_cell.angle_gamma   90.00
#
_symmetry.space_group_name_H-M   'P 1'
#
loop_
_entity.id
_entity.type
_entity.pdbx_description
1 polymer ?
#
loop_
_entity_poly.entity_id
_entity_poly.type
_entity_poly.pdbx_seq_one_letter_code
_entity_poly.pdbx_strand_id
1 'polypeptide(L)'
;MTLSSLDNLLIEKEYEKINNYLKERNIYKKSRLIIAEKYTLSKEFLMLSSLIGNIVVISAIYGYNPIYTPISLALYVTGLGFGIWFGRLWTKRLLAYTFASSIYIQKKNLEEIVNDSSTFYSNNIEIKEGTIATIKLLRYSIADYPVYIDKNDKNIEEIISKVAVDNLLAHEISHIFIGRSDIKASDLAYLIYLDMNNLLDANDLHKYKKTKEVIRKNIKICVEYVKNEKRYDHDDIGVCYANITLYKNNFSIDIKREIEKLRHMKDKDIINEIRNYALNYSN
;
A
#
# COMPACT_ATOMS: atom_id res chain seq x y z
N MET A 1 -11.98 1.66 26.43
CA MET A 1 -13.12 1.38 25.54
C MET A 1 -12.52 1.23 24.15
N THR A 2 -12.39 0.00 23.64
CA THR A 2 -11.80 -0.25 22.33
C THR A 2 -12.83 0.08 21.25
N LEU A 3 -12.72 1.29 20.72
CA LEU A 3 -13.36 1.67 19.46
C LEU A 3 -12.61 0.92 18.35
N SER A 4 -13.27 0.00 17.68
CA SER A 4 -12.74 -0.59 16.44
C SER A 4 -13.92 -0.88 15.52
N SER A 5 -14.19 0.06 14.61
CA SER A 5 -15.04 -0.15 13.44
C SER A 5 -14.41 -1.10 12.41
N LEU A 6 -13.20 -1.59 12.67
CA LEU A 6 -12.48 -2.49 11.79
C LEU A 6 -12.79 -3.95 12.16
N ASP A 7 -13.84 -4.49 11.55
CA ASP A 7 -14.14 -5.93 11.60
C ASP A 7 -13.68 -6.64 10.33
N ASN A 8 -13.70 -7.98 10.37
CA ASN A 8 -13.29 -8.77 9.20
C ASN A 8 -14.27 -8.58 8.03
N LEU A 9 -15.54 -8.29 8.35
CA LEU A 9 -16.60 -8.06 7.37
C LEU A 9 -16.32 -6.81 6.53
N LEU A 10 -15.82 -5.73 7.12
CA LEU A 10 -15.41 -4.52 6.41
C LEU A 10 -14.25 -4.83 5.44
N ILE A 11 -13.22 -5.54 5.92
CA ILE A 11 -12.06 -5.92 5.09
C ILE A 11 -12.50 -6.78 3.90
N GLU A 12 -13.38 -7.76 4.13
CA GLU A 12 -13.90 -8.64 3.08
C GLU A 12 -14.75 -7.86 2.07
N LYS A 13 -15.60 -6.94 2.52
CA LYS A 13 -16.43 -6.09 1.65
C LYS A 13 -15.58 -5.20 0.74
N GLU A 14 -14.59 -4.49 1.29
CA GLU A 14 -13.72 -3.64 0.47
C GLU A 14 -12.84 -4.47 -0.47
N TYR A 15 -12.44 -5.69 -0.08
CA TYR A 15 -11.75 -6.62 -0.97
C TYR A 15 -12.62 -7.08 -2.15
N GLU A 16 -13.89 -7.39 -1.91
CA GLU A 16 -14.84 -7.72 -2.98
C GLU A 16 -15.09 -6.54 -3.91
N LYS A 17 -15.24 -5.33 -3.34
CA LYS A 17 -15.39 -4.07 -4.09
C LYS A 17 -14.23 -3.85 -5.05
N ILE A 18 -12.97 -3.94 -4.58
CA ILE A 18 -11.79 -3.79 -5.44
C ILE A 18 -11.77 -4.88 -6.53
N ASN A 19 -12.07 -6.13 -6.18
CA ASN A 19 -12.11 -7.20 -7.17
C ASN A 19 -13.17 -6.97 -8.26
N ASN A 20 -14.35 -6.48 -7.90
CA ASN A 20 -15.41 -6.15 -8.86
C ASN A 20 -14.98 -4.99 -9.76
N TYR A 21 -14.42 -3.93 -9.19
CA TYR A 21 -13.84 -2.81 -9.93
C TYR A 21 -12.79 -3.27 -10.97
N LEU A 22 -11.90 -4.19 -10.60
CA LEU A 22 -10.88 -4.72 -11.50
C LEU A 22 -11.46 -5.64 -12.59
N LYS A 23 -12.53 -6.40 -12.27
CA LYS A 23 -13.23 -7.26 -13.24
C LYS A 23 -13.92 -6.42 -14.31
N GLU A 24 -14.63 -5.37 -13.91
CA GLU A 24 -15.31 -4.45 -14.84
C GLU A 24 -14.36 -3.82 -15.84
N ARG A 25 -13.10 -3.59 -15.45
CA ARG A 25 -12.04 -3.03 -16.29
C ARG A 25 -11.21 -4.07 -17.05
N ASN A 26 -11.56 -5.35 -16.98
CA ASN A 26 -10.84 -6.47 -17.62
C ASN A 26 -9.34 -6.52 -17.24
N ILE A 27 -9.03 -6.19 -15.99
CA ILE A 27 -7.67 -6.22 -15.42
C ILE A 27 -7.58 -7.13 -14.19
N TYR A 28 -8.63 -7.89 -13.88
CA TYR A 28 -8.66 -8.79 -12.74
C TYR A 28 -7.65 -9.93 -12.86
N LYS A 29 -6.87 -10.13 -11.80
CA LYS A 29 -6.10 -11.34 -11.55
C LYS A 29 -6.58 -11.96 -10.25
N LYS A 30 -6.76 -13.29 -10.26
CA LYS A 30 -7.24 -14.02 -9.08
C LYS A 30 -6.24 -13.88 -7.94
N SER A 31 -6.73 -13.38 -6.81
CA SER A 31 -6.02 -13.37 -5.54
C SER A 31 -6.88 -13.99 -4.43
N ARG A 32 -6.24 -14.40 -3.35
CA ARG A 32 -6.93 -14.91 -2.15
C ARG A 32 -6.65 -14.00 -0.97
N LEU A 33 -7.69 -13.47 -0.35
CA LEU A 33 -7.57 -12.73 0.91
C LEU A 33 -7.38 -13.69 2.08
N ILE A 34 -6.41 -13.39 2.94
CA ILE A 34 -6.17 -14.08 4.21
C ILE A 34 -6.00 -13.01 5.31
N ILE A 35 -6.95 -12.98 6.24
CA ILE A 35 -6.91 -12.05 7.37
C ILE A 35 -6.27 -12.76 8.57
N ALA A 36 -5.16 -12.22 9.08
CA ALA A 36 -4.50 -12.72 10.27
C ALA A 36 -4.87 -11.84 11.49
N GLU A 37 -5.49 -12.44 12.50
CA GLU A 37 -5.90 -11.73 13.73
C GLU A 37 -4.71 -11.34 14.63
N LYS A 38 -3.58 -12.05 14.52
CA LYS A 38 -2.37 -11.83 15.32
C LYS A 38 -1.16 -11.70 14.40
N TYR A 39 -0.03 -11.29 14.98
CA TYR A 39 1.31 -11.34 14.37
C TYR A 39 1.73 -12.80 14.11
N THR A 40 1.06 -13.49 13.21
CA THR A 40 1.36 -14.88 12.86
C THR A 40 1.98 -14.91 11.47
N LEU A 41 3.20 -15.46 11.37
CA LEU A 41 3.78 -15.82 10.08
C LEU A 41 2.81 -16.77 9.36
N SER A 42 2.58 -16.54 8.06
CA SER A 42 1.69 -17.43 7.32
C SER A 42 2.22 -18.86 7.39
N LYS A 43 1.28 -19.81 7.46
CA LYS A 43 1.60 -21.24 7.41
C LYS A 43 2.45 -21.57 6.18
N GLU A 44 2.26 -20.85 5.08
CA GLU A 44 3.01 -20.96 3.83
C GLU A 44 4.46 -20.48 3.97
N PHE A 45 4.71 -19.36 4.66
CA PHE A 45 6.07 -18.91 4.96
C PHE A 45 6.78 -19.87 5.92
N LEU A 46 6.07 -20.36 6.94
CA LEU A 46 6.59 -21.38 7.86
C LEU A 46 6.89 -22.68 7.12
N MET A 47 6.03 -23.12 6.19
CA MET A 47 6.27 -24.29 5.34
C MET A 47 7.45 -24.08 4.39
N LEU A 48 7.61 -22.92 3.78
CA LEU A 48 8.75 -22.62 2.91
C LEU A 48 10.07 -22.61 3.70
N SER A 49 10.09 -21.97 4.86
CA SER A 49 11.26 -21.97 5.75
C SER A 49 11.59 -23.38 6.25
N SER A 50 10.57 -24.20 6.53
CA SER A 50 10.72 -25.61 6.89
C SER A 50 11.21 -26.46 5.73
N LEU A 51 10.70 -26.27 4.51
CA LEU A 51 11.15 -26.97 3.30
C LEU A 51 12.62 -26.68 3.00
N ILE A 52 13.01 -25.40 3.05
CA ILE A 52 14.41 -25.01 2.86
C ILE A 52 15.28 -25.55 3.99
N GLY A 53 14.82 -25.50 5.23
CA GLY A 53 15.49 -26.11 6.38
C GLY A 53 15.67 -27.63 6.24
N ASN A 54 14.65 -28.33 5.75
CA ASN A 54 14.70 -29.76 5.49
C ASN A 54 15.66 -30.10 4.34
N ILE A 55 15.72 -29.29 3.28
CA ILE A 55 16.73 -29.45 2.21
C ILE A 55 18.13 -29.34 2.79
N VAL A 56 18.39 -28.36 3.67
CA VAL A 56 19.67 -28.19 4.36
C VAL A 56 19.99 -29.41 5.25
N VAL A 57 19.02 -29.91 6.03
CA VAL A 57 19.17 -31.09 6.89
C VAL A 57 19.42 -32.37 6.08
N ILE A 58 18.68 -32.57 4.99
CA ILE A 58 18.87 -33.70 4.07
C ILE A 58 20.27 -33.63 3.44
N SER A 59 20.71 -32.47 2.97
CA SER A 59 22.07 -32.30 2.44
C SER A 59 23.18 -32.55 3.49
N ALA A 60 22.90 -32.35 4.78
CA ALA A 60 23.81 -32.69 5.86
C ALA A 60 23.81 -34.19 6.21
N ILE A 61 22.63 -34.84 6.22
CA ILE A 61 22.46 -36.27 6.56
C ILE A 61 23.02 -37.18 5.46
N TYR A 62 22.81 -36.83 4.18
CA TYR A 62 23.27 -37.65 3.05
C TYR A 62 24.76 -37.43 2.68
N GLY A 63 25.56 -36.84 3.58
CA GLY A 63 27.00 -37.10 3.62
C GLY A 63 27.94 -36.05 3.04
N TYR A 64 27.64 -34.75 3.17
CA TYR A 64 28.72 -33.74 3.17
C TYR A 64 29.33 -33.66 4.57
N ASN A 65 30.55 -34.18 4.72
CA ASN A 65 31.30 -34.35 5.96
C ASN A 65 31.20 -33.14 6.93
N PRO A 66 30.74 -33.31 8.19
CA PRO A 66 30.35 -32.19 9.08
C PRO A 66 31.50 -31.26 9.54
N ILE A 67 32.77 -31.68 9.40
CA ILE A 67 33.95 -30.85 9.67
C ILE A 67 34.25 -29.88 8.50
N TYR A 68 33.75 -30.20 7.30
CA TYR A 68 33.77 -29.35 6.12
C TYR A 68 32.35 -28.89 5.81
N THR A 69 31.71 -28.19 6.74
CA THR A 69 30.58 -27.35 6.34
C THR A 69 31.17 -26.27 5.44
N PRO A 70 30.87 -26.24 4.13
CA PRO A 70 31.43 -25.22 3.26
C PRO A 70 31.05 -23.85 3.83
N ILE A 71 31.98 -22.90 3.83
CA ILE A 71 31.69 -21.52 4.28
C ILE A 71 30.44 -20.97 3.58
N SER A 72 30.18 -21.39 2.33
CA SER A 72 28.95 -21.07 1.61
C SER A 72 27.67 -21.61 2.28
N LEU A 73 27.69 -22.81 2.86
CA LEU A 73 26.56 -23.38 3.60
C LEU A 73 26.37 -22.66 4.94
N ALA A 74 27.46 -22.33 5.64
CA ALA A 74 27.39 -21.54 6.87
C ALA A 74 26.86 -20.12 6.61
N LEU A 75 27.35 -19.44 5.56
CA LEU A 75 26.82 -18.15 5.10
C LEU A 75 25.36 -18.26 4.65
N TYR A 76 24.95 -19.36 4.03
CA TYR A 76 23.58 -19.60 3.60
C TYR A 76 22.63 -19.85 4.78
N VAL A 77 23.02 -20.67 5.76
CA VAL A 77 22.25 -20.92 6.99
C VAL A 77 22.19 -19.66 7.85
N THR A 78 23.28 -18.89 7.93
CA THR A 78 23.30 -17.60 8.63
C THR A 78 22.44 -16.58 7.88
N GLY A 79 22.46 -16.57 6.55
CA GLY A 79 21.58 -15.75 5.71
C GLY A 79 20.11 -16.15 5.80
N LEU A 80 19.80 -17.44 5.97
CA LEU A 80 18.44 -17.95 6.21
C LEU A 80 17.97 -17.67 7.63
N GLY A 81 18.80 -17.88 8.64
CA GLY A 81 18.51 -17.51 10.02
C GLY A 81 18.31 -16.00 10.15
N PHE A 82 19.16 -15.22 9.46
CA PHE A 82 19.00 -13.78 9.31
C PHE A 82 17.74 -13.44 8.53
N GLY A 83 17.37 -14.19 7.48
CA GLY A 83 16.14 -14.01 6.71
C GLY A 83 14.86 -14.39 7.45
N ILE A 84 14.91 -15.36 8.37
CA ILE A 84 13.81 -15.74 9.27
C ILE A 84 13.71 -14.74 10.43
N TRP A 85 14.84 -14.27 10.96
CA TRP A 85 14.89 -13.23 11.99
C TRP A 85 14.45 -11.87 11.43
N PHE A 86 14.95 -11.50 10.25
CA PHE A 86 14.43 -10.39 9.46
C PHE A 86 12.97 -10.67 9.12
N GLY A 87 12.57 -11.85 8.67
CA GLY A 87 11.17 -12.20 8.40
C GLY A 87 10.27 -11.95 9.61
N ARG A 88 10.73 -12.27 10.82
CA ARG A 88 10.05 -11.94 12.10
C ARG A 88 10.00 -10.43 12.38
N LEU A 89 11.09 -9.70 12.12
CA LEU A 89 11.16 -8.24 12.23
C LEU A 89 10.29 -7.52 11.18
N TRP A 90 10.27 -8.04 9.95
CA TRP A 90 9.45 -7.61 8.82
C TRP A 90 7.99 -7.91 9.10
N THR A 91 7.62 -9.08 9.62
CA THR A 91 6.23 -9.36 9.99
C THR A 91 5.73 -8.49 11.14
N LYS A 92 6.61 -7.91 11.96
CA LYS A 92 6.19 -6.90 12.95
C LYS A 92 5.97 -5.50 12.34
N ARG A 93 6.50 -5.23 11.15
CA ARG A 93 6.45 -3.93 10.46
C ARG A 93 5.54 -3.92 9.23
N LEU A 94 5.33 -5.07 8.59
CA LEU A 94 4.51 -5.24 7.40
C LEU A 94 3.04 -5.27 7.80
N LEU A 95 2.27 -4.35 7.23
CA LEU A 95 0.82 -4.33 7.34
C LEU A 95 0.16 -5.45 6.56
N ALA A 96 0.67 -5.66 5.36
CA ALA A 96 0.25 -6.72 4.49
C ALA A 96 1.43 -7.17 3.62
N TYR A 97 1.27 -8.31 2.96
CA TYR A 97 2.18 -8.73 1.91
C TYR A 97 1.48 -9.71 0.96
N THR A 98 1.96 -9.71 -0.28
CA THR A 98 1.49 -10.61 -1.33
C THR A 98 2.45 -11.78 -1.52
N PHE A 99 1.97 -13.01 -1.32
CA PHE A 99 2.74 -14.24 -1.56
C PHE A 99 1.88 -15.27 -2.30
N ALA A 100 2.41 -15.84 -3.40
CA ALA A 100 1.71 -16.83 -4.21
C ALA A 100 0.28 -16.42 -4.66
N SER A 101 0.07 -15.13 -4.93
CA SER A 101 -1.25 -14.52 -5.23
C SER A 101 -2.24 -14.50 -4.05
N SER A 102 -1.77 -14.74 -2.82
CA SER A 102 -2.52 -14.50 -1.59
C SER A 102 -2.12 -13.16 -0.99
N ILE A 103 -3.10 -12.41 -0.51
CA ILE A 103 -2.94 -11.14 0.19
C ILE A 103 -3.14 -11.41 1.67
N TYR A 104 -2.09 -11.20 2.45
CA TYR A 104 -2.12 -11.36 3.90
C TYR A 104 -2.28 -10.02 4.57
N ILE A 105 -3.32 -9.83 5.37
CA ILE A 105 -3.52 -8.59 6.14
C ILE A 105 -3.34 -8.87 7.62
N GLN A 106 -2.49 -8.07 8.27
CA GLN A 106 -2.34 -8.07 9.72
C GLN A 106 -3.34 -7.10 10.35
N LYS A 107 -4.49 -7.64 10.77
CA LYS A 107 -5.59 -6.82 11.29
C LYS A 107 -5.15 -5.91 12.44
N LYS A 108 -4.36 -6.43 13.38
CA LYS A 108 -3.91 -5.67 14.55
C LYS A 108 -3.09 -4.42 14.18
N ASN A 109 -2.24 -4.49 13.16
CA ASN A 109 -1.48 -3.31 12.72
C ASN A 109 -2.42 -2.29 12.05
N LEU A 110 -3.41 -2.78 11.29
CA LEU A 110 -4.43 -1.94 10.68
C LEU A 110 -5.29 -1.22 11.72
N GLU A 111 -5.67 -1.91 12.81
CA GLU A 111 -6.36 -1.30 13.95
C GLU A 111 -5.55 -0.16 14.58
N GLU A 112 -4.24 -0.33 14.79
CA GLU A 112 -3.38 0.74 15.33
C GLU A 112 -3.42 2.00 14.46
N ILE A 113 -3.36 1.84 13.14
CA ILE A 113 -3.34 2.98 12.19
C ILE A 113 -4.66 3.71 12.17
N VAL A 114 -5.76 2.94 12.13
CA VAL A 114 -7.11 3.47 12.18
C VAL A 114 -7.30 4.21 13.49
N ASN A 115 -6.89 3.66 14.62
CA ASN A 115 -7.02 4.30 15.92
C ASN A 115 -6.19 5.58 16.04
N ASP A 116 -4.93 5.57 15.57
CA ASP A 116 -4.08 6.76 15.56
C ASP A 116 -4.69 7.88 14.71
N SER A 117 -5.17 7.51 13.52
CA SER A 117 -5.80 8.46 12.58
C SER A 117 -7.14 8.97 13.13
N SER A 118 -8.02 8.09 13.59
CA SER A 118 -9.31 8.45 14.20
C SER A 118 -9.14 9.33 15.42
N THR A 119 -8.17 9.04 16.30
CA THR A 119 -7.88 9.89 17.46
C THR A 119 -7.42 11.28 17.02
N PHE A 120 -6.61 11.38 15.98
CA PHE A 120 -6.22 12.66 15.41
C PHE A 120 -7.43 13.41 14.84
N TYR A 121 -8.28 12.75 14.07
CA TYR A 121 -9.40 13.39 13.38
C TYR A 121 -10.56 13.76 14.29
N SER A 122 -10.92 12.89 15.25
CA SER A 122 -11.95 13.15 16.26
C SER A 122 -11.60 14.35 17.16
N ASN A 123 -10.31 14.66 17.33
CA ASN A 123 -9.85 15.79 18.14
C ASN A 123 -9.62 17.09 17.35
N ASN A 124 -9.55 17.03 16.01
CA ASN A 124 -9.06 18.16 15.21
C ASN A 124 -9.97 18.61 14.06
N ILE A 125 -11.05 17.89 13.74
CA ILE A 125 -11.89 18.24 12.60
C ILE A 125 -13.36 18.41 12.99
N GLU A 126 -13.87 19.65 12.86
CA GLU A 126 -15.28 19.86 12.56
C GLU A 126 -15.54 19.39 11.12
N ILE A 127 -16.08 18.19 10.97
CA ILE A 127 -16.43 17.67 9.66
C ILE A 127 -17.66 18.42 9.17
N LYS A 128 -17.48 19.27 8.17
CA LYS A 128 -18.60 19.92 7.49
C LYS A 128 -19.23 18.92 6.52
N GLU A 129 -20.45 18.51 6.79
CA GLU A 129 -21.23 17.54 6.01
C GLU A 129 -21.24 17.86 4.50
N GLY A 130 -21.14 16.84 3.63
CA GLY A 130 -21.20 17.00 2.18
C GLY A 130 -19.95 17.61 1.55
N THR A 131 -18.79 17.53 2.22
CA THR A 131 -17.51 18.03 1.73
C THR A 131 -16.50 16.92 1.49
N ILE A 132 -15.50 17.19 0.64
CA ILE A 132 -14.29 16.36 0.54
C ILE A 132 -13.39 16.74 1.72
N ALA A 133 -13.14 15.79 2.61
CA ALA A 133 -12.16 15.91 3.67
C ALA A 133 -10.81 15.36 3.20
N THR A 134 -9.73 15.85 3.80
CA THR A 134 -8.37 15.33 3.60
C THR A 134 -8.00 14.44 4.77
N ILE A 135 -7.84 13.15 4.52
CA ILE A 135 -7.39 12.17 5.51
C ILE A 135 -5.92 11.85 5.26
N LYS A 136 -5.11 11.99 6.29
CA LYS A 136 -3.69 11.65 6.32
C LYS A 136 -3.56 10.39 7.14
N LEU A 137 -3.16 9.31 6.49
CA LEU A 137 -2.87 8.05 7.16
C LEU A 137 -1.50 8.20 7.84
N LEU A 138 -1.50 8.61 9.11
CA LEU A 138 -0.35 9.14 9.85
C LEU A 138 0.92 8.26 9.85
N ARG A 139 0.77 6.96 9.59
CA ARG A 139 1.90 6.00 9.50
C ARG A 139 2.44 5.74 8.08
N TYR A 140 1.76 6.18 7.01
CA TYR A 140 2.09 5.76 5.62
C TYR A 140 2.21 6.86 4.59
N SER A 141 1.87 8.10 4.93
CA SER A 141 1.67 9.09 3.87
C SER A 141 2.07 10.49 4.26
N ILE A 142 2.99 11.05 3.50
CA ILE A 142 3.20 12.50 3.44
C ILE A 142 2.04 13.21 2.74
N ALA A 143 1.31 12.52 1.86
CA ALA A 143 0.22 13.07 1.06
C ALA A 143 -1.15 12.87 1.72
N ASP A 144 -2.06 13.79 1.42
CA ASP A 144 -3.45 13.72 1.86
C ASP A 144 -4.28 12.83 0.91
N TYR A 145 -5.11 11.97 1.46
CA TYR A 145 -6.13 11.21 0.72
C TYR A 145 -7.43 12.02 0.71
N PRO A 146 -7.99 12.34 -0.47
CA PRO A 146 -9.29 12.97 -0.58
C PRO A 146 -10.38 11.94 -0.28
N VAL A 147 -11.31 12.28 0.60
CA VAL A 147 -12.39 11.39 1.03
C VAL A 147 -13.70 12.15 0.98
N TYR A 148 -14.70 11.58 0.31
CA TYR A 148 -16.04 12.14 0.32
C TYR A 148 -16.78 11.72 1.57
N ILE A 149 -17.31 12.68 2.31
CA ILE A 149 -18.13 12.45 3.48
C ILE A 149 -19.57 12.77 3.11
N ASP A 150 -20.38 11.74 2.97
CA ASP A 150 -21.81 11.92 2.73
C ASP A 150 -22.47 12.52 3.98
N LYS A 151 -23.53 13.32 3.79
CA LYS A 151 -24.27 14.00 4.86
C LYS A 151 -24.92 13.01 5.85
N ASN A 152 -25.09 11.76 5.43
CA ASN A 152 -25.69 10.71 6.25
C ASN A 152 -24.66 9.84 6.98
N ASP A 153 -23.37 9.96 6.64
CA ASP A 153 -22.31 9.16 7.25
C ASP A 153 -21.81 9.84 8.53
N LYS A 154 -22.31 9.36 9.67
CA LYS A 154 -21.99 9.92 10.98
C LYS A 154 -20.75 9.28 11.64
N ASN A 155 -20.17 8.25 11.03
CA ASN A 155 -19.08 7.50 11.66
C ASN A 155 -17.73 7.77 10.99
N ILE A 156 -17.01 8.75 11.55
CA ILE A 156 -15.65 9.14 11.14
C ILE A 156 -14.69 7.95 11.15
N GLU A 157 -14.80 7.09 12.15
CA GLU A 157 -13.91 5.95 12.32
C GLU A 157 -14.11 4.93 11.21
N GLU A 158 -15.36 4.71 10.79
CA GLU A 158 -15.68 3.83 9.66
C GLU A 158 -15.14 4.40 8.35
N ILE A 159 -15.26 5.71 8.12
CA ILE A 159 -14.71 6.39 6.94
C ILE A 159 -13.18 6.23 6.90
N ILE A 160 -12.50 6.48 8.01
CA ILE A 160 -11.04 6.30 8.12
C ILE A 160 -10.65 4.84 7.91
N SER A 161 -11.40 3.90 8.50
CA SER A 161 -11.18 2.47 8.34
C SER A 161 -11.28 2.06 6.87
N LYS A 162 -12.32 2.50 6.16
CA LYS A 162 -12.51 2.24 4.73
C LYS A 162 -11.34 2.74 3.91
N VAL A 163 -10.87 3.96 4.14
CA VAL A 163 -9.76 4.55 3.39
C VAL A 163 -8.46 3.78 3.64
N ALA A 164 -8.17 3.43 4.89
CA ALA A 164 -6.99 2.65 5.24
C ALA A 164 -7.03 1.24 4.62
N VAL A 165 -8.19 0.57 4.69
CA VAL A 165 -8.42 -0.76 4.11
C VAL A 165 -8.31 -0.72 2.59
N ASP A 166 -9.00 0.20 1.93
CA ASP A 166 -8.99 0.36 0.47
C ASP A 166 -7.56 0.57 -0.04
N ASN A 167 -6.82 1.47 0.59
CA ASN A 167 -5.46 1.78 0.18
C ASN A 167 -4.51 0.59 0.38
N LEU A 168 -4.58 -0.07 1.54
CA LEU A 168 -3.77 -1.26 1.84
C LEU A 168 -4.05 -2.40 0.86
N LEU A 169 -5.33 -2.70 0.63
CA LEU A 169 -5.73 -3.74 -0.31
C LEU A 169 -5.32 -3.40 -1.74
N ALA A 170 -5.50 -2.15 -2.17
CA ALA A 170 -5.09 -1.71 -3.49
C ALA A 170 -3.57 -1.79 -3.68
N HIS A 171 -2.77 -1.51 -2.64
CA HIS A 171 -1.31 -1.67 -2.67
C HIS A 171 -0.90 -3.12 -2.86
N GLU A 172 -1.45 -4.03 -2.07
CA GLU A 172 -1.14 -5.46 -2.19
C GLU A 172 -1.60 -6.04 -3.52
N ILE A 173 -2.80 -5.68 -3.97
CA ILE A 173 -3.30 -6.09 -5.28
C ILE A 173 -2.40 -5.53 -6.39
N SER A 174 -1.88 -4.31 -6.23
CA SER A 174 -0.96 -3.71 -7.20
C SER A 174 0.29 -4.57 -7.40
N HIS A 175 0.87 -5.13 -6.34
CA HIS A 175 2.02 -6.05 -6.45
C HIS A 175 1.76 -7.26 -7.36
N ILE A 176 0.51 -7.71 -7.50
CA ILE A 176 0.12 -8.81 -8.41
C ILE A 176 0.26 -8.41 -9.89
N PHE A 177 0.16 -7.11 -10.20
CA PHE A 177 0.26 -6.56 -11.55
C PHE A 177 1.69 -6.14 -11.91
N ILE A 178 2.36 -5.46 -11.00
CA ILE A 178 3.60 -4.70 -11.23
C ILE A 178 4.85 -5.34 -10.60
N GLY A 179 4.69 -6.41 -9.81
CA GLY A 179 5.78 -7.09 -9.10
C GLY A 179 6.11 -6.46 -7.75
N ARG A 180 7.34 -6.67 -7.25
CA ARG A 180 7.75 -6.39 -5.86
C ARG A 180 8.13 -4.94 -5.54
N SER A 181 7.86 -3.99 -6.43
CA SER A 181 8.24 -2.58 -6.20
C SER A 181 7.16 -1.88 -5.38
N ASP A 182 7.51 -1.45 -4.18
CA ASP A 182 6.61 -0.68 -3.30
C ASP A 182 6.27 0.68 -3.92
N ILE A 183 7.25 1.37 -4.53
CA ILE A 183 7.03 2.65 -5.23
C ILE A 183 5.92 2.52 -6.28
N LYS A 184 6.02 1.50 -7.14
CA LYS A 184 5.01 1.28 -8.18
C LYS A 184 3.69 0.81 -7.61
N ALA A 185 3.71 0.05 -6.51
CA ALA A 185 2.51 -0.47 -5.88
C ALA A 185 1.71 0.66 -5.24
N SER A 186 2.37 1.58 -4.54
CA SER A 186 1.73 2.73 -3.92
C SER A 186 1.22 3.75 -4.94
N ASP A 187 1.94 3.94 -6.05
CA ASP A 187 1.44 4.75 -7.18
C ASP A 187 0.11 4.18 -7.70
N LEU A 188 0.12 2.91 -8.08
CA LEU A 188 -1.07 2.25 -8.61
C LEU A 188 -2.20 2.15 -7.57
N ALA A 189 -1.89 1.93 -6.29
CA ALA A 189 -2.85 1.90 -5.20
C ALA A 189 -3.57 3.23 -5.04
N TYR A 190 -2.84 4.34 -5.07
CA TYR A 190 -3.41 5.68 -4.99
C TYR A 190 -4.35 5.95 -6.16
N LEU A 191 -3.96 5.57 -7.38
CA LEU A 191 -4.78 5.74 -8.58
C LEU A 191 -6.04 4.86 -8.56
N ILE A 192 -5.92 3.59 -8.18
CA ILE A 192 -7.05 2.67 -8.01
C ILE A 192 -8.01 3.21 -6.96
N TYR A 193 -7.49 3.67 -5.81
CA TYR A 193 -8.32 4.23 -4.74
C TYR A 193 -9.17 5.41 -5.25
N LEU A 194 -8.56 6.34 -5.98
CA LEU A 194 -9.26 7.51 -6.52
C LEU A 194 -10.31 7.14 -7.57
N ASP A 195 -9.96 6.28 -8.51
CA ASP A 195 -10.86 5.88 -9.61
C ASP A 195 -12.01 5.00 -9.10
N MET A 196 -11.71 4.01 -8.24
CA MET A 196 -12.72 3.12 -7.66
C MET A 196 -13.76 3.88 -6.82
N ASN A 197 -13.34 4.92 -6.11
CA ASN A 197 -14.24 5.75 -5.29
C ASN A 197 -14.84 6.93 -6.07
N ASN A 198 -14.73 6.94 -7.41
CA ASN A 198 -15.27 7.99 -8.30
C ASN A 198 -14.82 9.41 -7.93
N LEU A 199 -13.64 9.57 -7.32
CA LEU A 199 -13.13 10.86 -6.88
C LEU A 199 -12.61 11.72 -8.04
N LEU A 200 -12.40 11.11 -9.20
CA LEU A 200 -11.98 11.73 -10.45
C LEU A 200 -13.12 11.81 -11.49
N ASP A 201 -14.37 11.46 -11.12
CA ASP A 201 -15.51 11.52 -12.03
C ASP A 201 -15.91 12.96 -12.34
N ALA A 202 -15.79 13.36 -13.61
CA ALA A 202 -16.13 14.70 -14.07
C ALA A 202 -17.63 15.01 -14.01
N ASN A 203 -18.51 14.01 -13.89
CA ASN A 203 -19.96 14.20 -13.74
C ASN A 203 -20.32 14.73 -12.35
N ASP A 204 -19.55 14.37 -11.31
CA ASP A 204 -19.67 14.94 -9.97
C ASP A 204 -18.71 16.13 -9.80
N LEU A 205 -19.10 17.27 -10.36
CA LEU A 205 -18.24 18.46 -10.45
C LEU A 205 -17.72 18.94 -9.08
N HIS A 206 -18.50 18.74 -8.02
CA HIS A 206 -18.11 19.13 -6.67
C HIS A 206 -16.96 18.24 -6.16
N LYS A 207 -17.13 16.91 -6.20
CA LYS A 207 -16.05 15.97 -5.82
C LYS A 207 -14.83 16.19 -6.69
N TYR A 208 -15.00 16.25 -8.01
CA TYR A 208 -13.91 16.43 -8.96
C TYR A 208 -13.07 17.67 -8.68
N LYS A 209 -13.70 18.85 -8.48
CA LYS A 209 -12.98 20.10 -8.19
C LYS A 209 -12.18 20.00 -6.89
N LYS A 210 -12.80 19.45 -5.84
CA LYS A 210 -12.17 19.35 -4.52
C LYS A 210 -11.03 18.32 -4.50
N THR A 211 -11.20 17.16 -5.13
CA THR A 211 -10.12 16.18 -5.32
C THR A 211 -8.90 16.82 -6.01
N LYS A 212 -9.12 17.64 -7.04
CA LYS A 212 -8.04 18.36 -7.73
C LYS A 212 -7.32 19.38 -6.84
N GLU A 213 -8.03 20.03 -5.93
CA GLU A 213 -7.42 20.93 -4.94
C GLU A 213 -6.48 20.13 -4.01
N VAL A 214 -6.93 18.96 -3.53
CA VAL A 214 -6.12 18.07 -2.69
C VAL A 214 -4.88 17.59 -3.45
N ILE A 215 -5.02 17.08 -4.67
CA ILE A 215 -3.88 16.61 -5.49
C ILE A 215 -2.87 17.74 -5.73
N ARG A 216 -3.33 18.96 -6.04
CA ARG A 216 -2.42 20.11 -6.22
C ARG A 216 -1.66 20.46 -4.95
N LYS A 217 -2.30 20.36 -3.78
CA LYS A 217 -1.65 20.56 -2.48
C LYS A 217 -0.61 19.45 -2.24
N ASN A 218 -0.96 18.20 -2.51
CA ASN A 218 -0.04 17.06 -2.39
C ASN A 218 1.20 17.23 -3.27
N ILE A 219 1.07 17.76 -4.50
CA ILE A 219 2.22 18.02 -5.36
C ILE A 219 3.21 18.98 -4.70
N LYS A 220 2.73 20.03 -4.03
CA LYS A 220 3.61 20.96 -3.30
C LYS A 220 4.36 20.24 -2.18
N ILE A 221 3.65 19.45 -1.38
CA ILE A 221 4.23 18.63 -0.30
C ILE A 221 5.28 17.66 -0.87
N CYS A 222 4.97 16.98 -1.97
CA CYS A 222 5.87 16.06 -2.66
C CYS A 222 7.13 16.75 -3.19
N VAL A 223 7.00 17.94 -3.77
CA VAL A 223 8.14 18.73 -4.26
C VAL A 223 9.06 19.11 -3.10
N GLU A 224 8.50 19.55 -1.97
CA GLU A 224 9.27 19.87 -0.76
C GLU A 224 9.95 18.63 -0.17
N TYR A 225 9.22 17.52 -0.05
CA TYR A 225 9.73 16.25 0.45
C TYR A 225 10.94 15.77 -0.36
N VAL A 226 10.82 15.76 -1.70
CA VAL A 226 11.89 15.26 -2.58
C VAL A 226 13.13 16.16 -2.56
N LYS A 227 12.95 17.47 -2.36
CA LYS A 227 14.05 18.45 -2.24
C LYS A 227 14.79 18.34 -0.91
N ASN A 228 14.07 18.11 0.19
CA ASN A 228 14.62 18.20 1.53
C ASN A 228 15.15 16.86 2.06
N GLU A 229 14.63 15.75 1.55
CA GLU A 229 14.90 14.43 2.11
C GLU A 229 16.13 13.76 1.48
N LYS A 230 17.00 13.18 2.33
CA LYS A 230 18.21 12.47 1.88
C LYS A 230 17.91 11.03 1.53
N ARG A 231 16.90 10.43 2.19
CA ARG A 231 16.46 9.06 1.94
C ARG A 231 14.94 9.01 1.94
N TYR A 232 14.38 8.63 0.80
CA TYR A 232 12.94 8.57 0.64
C TYR A 232 12.36 7.27 1.20
N ASP A 233 11.16 7.39 1.74
CA ASP A 233 10.23 6.29 1.89
C ASP A 233 9.68 5.89 0.51
N HIS A 234 9.55 4.59 0.27
CA HIS A 234 9.14 4.07 -1.02
C HIS A 234 7.66 4.33 -1.31
N ASP A 235 6.80 4.23 -0.29
CA ASP A 235 5.36 4.38 -0.45
C ASP A 235 5.03 5.85 -0.76
N ASP A 236 5.67 6.77 -0.03
CA ASP A 236 5.58 8.20 -0.26
C ASP A 236 5.98 8.60 -1.69
N ILE A 237 7.07 8.03 -2.21
CA ILE A 237 7.52 8.29 -3.59
C ILE A 237 6.49 7.80 -4.60
N GLY A 238 5.90 6.62 -4.38
CA GLY A 238 4.83 6.11 -5.22
C GLY A 238 3.62 7.05 -5.26
N VAL A 239 3.14 7.45 -4.08
CA VAL A 239 2.00 8.38 -3.98
C VAL A 239 2.32 9.74 -4.62
N CYS A 240 3.55 10.25 -4.46
CA CYS A 240 3.97 11.47 -5.13
C CYS A 240 3.99 11.36 -6.65
N TYR A 241 4.45 10.23 -7.17
CA TYR A 241 4.43 9.96 -8.60
C TYR A 241 3.00 9.92 -9.15
N ALA A 242 2.06 9.31 -8.43
CA ALA A 242 0.64 9.30 -8.79
C ALA A 242 0.06 10.71 -8.92
N ASN A 243 0.30 11.56 -7.91
CA ASN A 243 -0.18 12.94 -7.89
C ASN A 243 0.38 13.75 -9.07
N ILE A 244 1.68 13.62 -9.36
CA ILE A 244 2.32 14.29 -10.50
C ILE A 244 1.79 13.77 -11.84
N THR A 245 1.61 12.45 -11.98
CA THR A 245 1.08 11.81 -13.18
C THR A 245 -0.36 12.28 -13.45
N LEU A 246 -1.21 12.31 -12.42
CA LEU A 246 -2.57 12.85 -12.53
C LEU A 246 -2.56 14.30 -13.00
N TYR A 247 -1.72 15.15 -12.40
CA TYR A 247 -1.65 16.56 -12.78
C TYR A 247 -1.19 16.75 -14.23
N LYS A 248 -0.16 16.03 -14.67
CA LYS A 248 0.33 16.06 -16.06
C LYS A 248 -0.75 15.60 -17.06
N ASN A 249 -1.58 14.63 -16.66
CA ASN A 249 -2.65 14.06 -17.50
C ASN A 249 -4.01 14.75 -17.31
N ASN A 250 -4.05 15.99 -16.82
CA ASN A 250 -5.30 16.72 -16.59
C ASN A 250 -6.34 15.96 -15.75
N PHE A 251 -5.86 15.17 -14.78
CA PHE A 251 -6.65 14.38 -13.84
C PHE A 251 -7.50 13.30 -14.51
N SER A 252 -7.04 12.80 -15.66
CA SER A 252 -7.57 11.62 -16.34
C SER A 252 -6.54 10.50 -16.25
N ILE A 253 -7.00 9.30 -15.91
CA ILE A 253 -6.16 8.11 -15.80
C ILE A 253 -6.86 6.90 -16.42
N ASP A 254 -6.09 6.07 -17.09
CA ASP A 254 -6.49 4.72 -17.50
C ASP A 254 -5.62 3.75 -16.72
N ILE A 255 -6.22 3.06 -15.75
CA ILE A 255 -5.52 2.15 -14.86
C ILE A 255 -4.85 1.01 -15.63
N LYS A 256 -5.47 0.49 -16.68
CA LYS A 256 -4.88 -0.58 -17.49
C LYS A 256 -3.63 -0.10 -18.20
N ARG A 257 -3.68 1.11 -18.76
CA ARG A 257 -2.51 1.73 -19.41
C ARG A 257 -1.40 2.04 -18.40
N GLU A 258 -1.76 2.51 -17.20
CA GLU A 258 -0.77 2.80 -16.17
C GLU A 258 -0.07 1.54 -15.66
N ILE A 259 -0.81 0.43 -15.49
CA ILE A 259 -0.21 -0.89 -15.17
C ILE A 259 0.86 -1.26 -16.19
N GLU A 260 0.56 -1.17 -17.49
CA GLU A 260 1.53 -1.52 -18.54
C GLU A 260 2.74 -0.60 -18.52
N LYS A 261 2.54 0.71 -18.32
CA LYS A 261 3.65 1.67 -18.16
C LYS A 261 4.55 1.30 -16.98
N LEU A 262 3.97 1.11 -15.79
CA LEU A 262 4.73 0.81 -14.56
C LEU A 262 5.48 -0.52 -14.62
N ARG A 263 4.94 -1.53 -15.31
CA ARG A 263 5.64 -2.81 -15.54
C ARG A 263 6.99 -2.63 -16.21
N HIS A 264 7.14 -1.63 -17.08
CA HIS A 264 8.37 -1.38 -17.84
C HIS A 264 9.30 -0.32 -17.24
N MET A 265 8.81 0.49 -16.31
CA MET A 265 9.65 1.49 -15.63
C MET A 265 10.57 0.85 -14.58
N LYS A 266 11.71 1.46 -14.27
CA LYS A 266 12.47 1.14 -13.06
C LYS A 266 12.17 2.17 -11.98
N ASP A 267 12.29 1.77 -10.73
CA ASP A 267 12.07 2.65 -9.56
C ASP A 267 12.97 3.89 -9.62
N LYS A 268 14.21 3.73 -10.11
CA LYS A 268 15.13 4.84 -10.36
C LYS A 268 14.59 5.84 -11.38
N ASP A 269 13.88 5.38 -12.41
CA ASP A 269 13.32 6.24 -13.43
C ASP A 269 12.18 7.08 -12.85
N ILE A 270 11.32 6.46 -12.04
CA ILE A 270 10.25 7.15 -11.28
C ILE A 270 10.83 8.22 -10.35
N ILE A 271 11.84 7.88 -9.55
CA ILE A 271 12.50 8.83 -8.64
C ILE A 271 13.12 9.99 -9.43
N ASN A 272 13.77 9.71 -10.56
CA ASN A 272 14.36 10.74 -11.40
C ASN A 272 13.30 11.66 -12.02
N GLU A 273 12.16 11.11 -12.46
CA GLU A 273 11.06 11.93 -12.98
C GLU A 273 10.49 12.87 -11.92
N ILE A 274 10.29 12.40 -10.69
CA ILE A 274 9.81 13.23 -9.59
C ILE A 274 10.84 14.32 -9.24
N ARG A 275 12.13 13.97 -9.15
CA ARG A 275 13.22 14.94 -8.90
C ARG A 275 13.28 15.99 -9.99
N ASN A 276 13.24 15.59 -11.25
CA ASN A 276 13.24 16.51 -12.40
C ASN A 276 12.00 17.42 -12.36
N TYR A 277 10.84 16.88 -12.01
CA TYR A 277 9.64 17.68 -11.81
C TYR A 277 9.83 18.70 -10.69
N ALA A 278 10.33 18.28 -9.52
CA ALA A 278 10.56 19.15 -8.37
C ALA A 278 11.58 20.28 -8.63
N LEU A 279 12.64 20.00 -9.39
CA LEU A 279 13.63 21.00 -9.78
C LEU A 279 13.06 22.07 -10.71
N ASN A 280 12.15 21.68 -11.61
CA ASN A 280 11.49 22.58 -12.55
C ASN A 280 10.17 23.17 -12.04
N TYR A 281 9.73 22.75 -10.84
CA TYR A 281 8.50 23.24 -10.23
C TYR A 281 8.70 24.68 -9.78
N SER A 282 8.18 25.61 -10.59
CA SER A 282 8.11 27.03 -10.28
C SER A 282 6.75 27.32 -9.64
N ASN A 283 6.77 27.94 -8.46
CA ASN A 283 5.57 28.30 -7.69
C ASN A 283 4.74 29.38 -8.38
#